data_AF-A0A8D0F641-F1
#
_entry.id   AF-A0A8D0F641-F1
#
_cell.length_a   1.000
_cell.length_b   1.000
_cell.length_c   1.000
_cell.angle_alpha   90.00
_cell.angle_beta   90.00
_cell.angle_gamma   90.00
#
_symmetry.space_group_name_H-M   'P 1'
#
loop_
_entity.id
_entity.type
_entity.pdbx_description
1 polymer ?
#
loop_
_entity_poly.entity_id
_entity_poly.type
_entity_poly.pdbx_seq_one_letter_code
_entity_poly.pdbx_strand_id
1 'polypeptide(L)'
;MKKLRKPRRSRRTRKDEYDQDEVDGPVIDESVLSAKELLGLQQAEERLKRDCVYRLKKQSRSYPSAKYTCKLCDVLIESVAFAHKHIKEKRHKKSLKEKQEEQLLTALPPPTPSQIQAIGVAIENVVQEFGLNNEDLEERLNIKIVMENLLRQKLPGI
;
A
#
# COMPACT_ATOMS: atom_id res chain seq x y z
N MET A 1 4.73 29.27 4.21
CA MET A 1 3.49 28.45 4.21
C MET A 1 3.81 27.05 3.68
N LYS A 2 3.84 26.03 4.54
CA LYS A 2 4.26 24.66 4.18
C LYS A 2 3.08 23.91 3.54
N LYS A 3 3.22 23.48 2.28
CA LYS A 3 2.20 22.68 1.58
C LYS A 3 2.15 21.28 2.20
N LEU A 4 1.10 20.99 2.98
CA LEU A 4 0.81 19.66 3.50
C LEU A 4 0.60 18.68 2.33
N ARG A 5 1.45 17.66 2.23
CA ARG A 5 1.25 16.53 1.31
C ARG A 5 -0.06 15.84 1.68
N LYS A 6 -1.00 15.76 0.73
CA LYS A 6 -2.27 15.06 0.92
C LYS A 6 -2.00 13.59 1.29
N PRO A 7 -2.75 13.01 2.26
CA PRO A 7 -2.60 11.60 2.60
C PRO A 7 -2.91 10.74 1.37
N ARG A 8 -2.08 9.72 1.11
CA ARG A 8 -2.43 8.64 0.17
C ARG A 8 -3.75 8.04 0.66
N ARG A 9 -4.84 8.27 -0.07
CA ARG A 9 -6.15 7.68 0.23
C ARG A 9 -5.97 6.17 0.41
N SER A 10 -6.37 5.67 1.59
CA SER A 10 -6.48 4.24 1.85
C SER A 10 -7.32 3.61 0.75
N ARG A 11 -6.75 2.64 0.03
CA ARG A 11 -7.36 1.97 -1.12
C ARG A 11 -8.61 1.15 -0.75
N ARG A 12 -8.96 1.07 0.53
CA ARG A 12 -10.08 0.28 1.05
C ARG A 12 -11.46 0.88 0.73
N THR A 13 -11.57 2.19 0.52
CA THR A 13 -12.89 2.85 0.39
C THR A 13 -13.44 2.94 -1.03
N ARG A 14 -12.70 2.47 -2.04
CA ARG A 14 -13.17 2.49 -3.45
C ARG A 14 -13.89 1.20 -3.87
N LYS A 15 -14.24 0.36 -2.90
CA LYS A 15 -14.86 -0.94 -3.13
C LYS A 15 -16.39 -0.85 -3.19
N ASP A 16 -16.98 0.18 -2.58
CA ASP A 16 -18.44 0.24 -2.39
C ASP A 16 -19.17 1.08 -3.47
N GLU A 17 -18.44 1.79 -4.34
CA GLU A 17 -19.05 2.61 -5.41
C GLU A 17 -19.31 1.85 -6.72
N TYR A 18 -18.79 0.62 -6.88
CA TYR A 18 -18.96 -0.18 -8.11
C TYR A 18 -20.10 -1.21 -8.05
N ASP A 19 -20.65 -1.48 -6.86
CA ASP A 19 -21.63 -2.55 -6.65
C ASP A 19 -23.08 -2.17 -7.04
N GLN A 20 -23.33 -0.91 -7.40
CA GLN A 20 -24.70 -0.43 -7.67
C GLN A 20 -25.12 -0.53 -9.14
N ASP A 21 -24.19 -0.91 -10.03
CA ASP A 21 -24.33 -0.85 -11.48
C ASP A 21 -24.00 -2.20 -12.16
N GLU A 22 -24.56 -3.29 -11.65
CA GLU A 22 -24.37 -4.64 -12.20
C GLU A 22 -25.57 -5.07 -13.09
N VAL A 23 -25.28 -5.85 -14.13
CA VAL A 23 -26.30 -6.56 -14.94
C VAL A 23 -26.25 -8.05 -14.59
N ASP A 24 -27.42 -8.67 -14.45
CA ASP A 24 -27.53 -10.10 -14.14
C ASP A 24 -27.23 -10.93 -15.40
N GLY A 25 -26.17 -11.74 -15.35
CA GLY A 25 -25.72 -12.58 -16.47
C GLY A 25 -24.24 -12.95 -16.41
N PRO A 26 -23.84 -14.14 -16.91
CA PRO A 26 -22.44 -14.54 -16.97
C PRO A 26 -21.67 -13.66 -17.96
N VAL A 27 -20.50 -13.19 -17.55
CA VAL A 27 -19.66 -12.28 -18.35
C VAL A 27 -19.08 -12.95 -19.60
N ILE A 28 -19.01 -14.28 -19.59
CA ILE A 28 -18.63 -15.12 -20.73
C ILE A 28 -19.70 -16.18 -20.87
N ASP A 29 -20.33 -16.24 -22.04
CA ASP A 29 -21.23 -17.34 -22.37
C ASP A 29 -20.39 -18.59 -22.68
N GLU A 30 -20.33 -19.52 -21.74
CA GLU A 30 -19.59 -20.77 -21.90
C GLU A 30 -20.33 -21.78 -22.79
N SER A 31 -21.63 -21.62 -22.98
CA SER A 31 -22.48 -22.57 -23.73
C SER A 31 -22.19 -22.58 -25.23
N VAL A 32 -21.67 -21.46 -25.75
CA VAL A 32 -21.28 -21.31 -27.15
C VAL A 32 -19.86 -21.81 -27.45
N LEU A 33 -19.08 -22.16 -26.43
CA LEU A 33 -17.71 -22.64 -26.58
C LEU A 33 -17.67 -24.14 -26.79
N SER A 34 -16.81 -24.61 -27.69
CA SER A 34 -16.50 -26.04 -27.76
C SER A 34 -15.79 -26.50 -26.48
N ALA A 35 -15.88 -27.80 -26.17
CA ALA A 35 -15.21 -28.37 -25.00
C ALA A 35 -13.69 -28.08 -24.96
N LYS A 36 -13.04 -28.00 -26.13
CA LYS A 36 -11.62 -27.67 -26.26
C LYS A 36 -11.35 -26.21 -25.94
N GLU A 37 -12.18 -25.29 -26.41
CA GLU A 37 -12.04 -23.85 -26.14
C GLU A 37 -12.31 -23.54 -24.67
N LEU A 38 -13.33 -24.17 -24.09
CA LEU A 38 -13.64 -24.02 -22.67
C LEU A 38 -12.47 -24.47 -21.79
N LEU A 39 -11.89 -25.64 -22.09
CA LEU A 39 -10.70 -26.12 -21.38
C LEU A 39 -9.51 -25.17 -21.54
N GLY A 40 -9.27 -24.67 -22.76
CA GLY A 40 -8.21 -23.69 -23.02
C GLY A 40 -8.39 -22.39 -22.24
N LEU A 41 -9.63 -21.91 -22.13
CA LEU A 41 -9.99 -20.73 -21.36
C LEU A 41 -9.73 -20.93 -19.87
N GLN A 42 -10.17 -22.06 -19.31
CA GLN A 42 -9.96 -22.40 -17.89
C GLN A 42 -8.46 -22.45 -17.56
N GLN A 43 -7.65 -23.10 -18.40
CA GLN A 43 -6.19 -23.13 -18.22
C GLN A 43 -5.55 -21.74 -18.29
N ALA A 44 -6.01 -20.88 -19.21
CA ALA A 44 -5.51 -19.52 -19.29
C ALA A 44 -5.85 -18.72 -18.02
N GLU A 45 -7.06 -18.88 -17.50
CA GLU A 45 -7.49 -18.21 -16.28
C GLU A 45 -6.76 -18.68 -15.03
N GLU A 46 -6.43 -19.96 -14.93
CA GLU A 46 -5.57 -20.47 -13.85
C GLU A 46 -4.19 -19.82 -13.85
N ARG A 47 -3.63 -19.55 -15.05
CA ARG A 47 -2.37 -18.81 -15.16
C ARG A 47 -2.55 -17.36 -14.73
N LEU A 48 -3.60 -16.69 -15.21
CA LEU A 48 -3.92 -15.31 -14.84
C LEU A 48 -4.15 -15.11 -13.33
N LYS A 49 -4.74 -16.10 -12.64
CA LYS A 49 -4.94 -16.06 -11.18
C LYS A 49 -3.63 -15.93 -10.41
N ARG A 50 -2.52 -16.49 -10.91
CA ARG A 50 -1.18 -16.37 -10.28
C ARG A 50 -0.69 -14.92 -10.28
N ASP A 51 -1.06 -14.16 -11.30
CA ASP A 51 -0.78 -12.72 -11.44
C ASP A 51 -1.93 -11.84 -10.87
N CYS A 52 -2.79 -12.39 -10.02
CA CYS A 52 -3.90 -11.68 -9.38
C CYS A 52 -4.93 -11.07 -10.35
N VAL A 53 -5.06 -11.64 -11.55
CA VAL A 53 -6.11 -11.32 -12.52
C VAL A 53 -7.19 -12.39 -12.45
N TYR A 54 -8.46 -11.96 -12.34
CA TYR A 54 -9.60 -12.85 -12.11
C TYR A 54 -10.74 -12.52 -13.07
N ARG A 55 -11.50 -13.54 -13.46
CA ARG A 55 -12.75 -13.34 -14.21
C ARG A 55 -13.73 -12.54 -13.33
N LEU A 56 -14.41 -11.57 -13.95
CA LEU A 56 -15.52 -10.87 -13.32
C LEU A 56 -16.70 -11.83 -13.14
N LYS A 57 -17.37 -11.74 -11.99
CA LYS A 57 -18.56 -12.57 -11.72
C LYS A 57 -19.80 -12.05 -12.42
N LYS A 58 -19.89 -10.73 -12.58
CA LYS A 58 -21.01 -10.00 -13.17
C LYS A 58 -20.50 -8.91 -14.09
N GLN A 59 -21.34 -8.52 -15.04
CA GLN A 59 -21.00 -7.51 -16.02
C GLN A 59 -21.23 -6.12 -15.43
N SER A 60 -20.23 -5.24 -15.59
CA SER A 60 -20.33 -3.84 -15.19
C SER A 60 -21.15 -3.04 -16.21
N ARG A 61 -22.12 -2.24 -15.77
CA ARG A 61 -22.86 -1.32 -16.66
C ARG A 61 -21.96 -0.22 -17.23
N SER A 62 -21.01 0.26 -16.44
CA SER A 62 -20.08 1.32 -16.86
C SER A 62 -19.02 0.84 -17.84
N TYR A 63 -18.71 -0.45 -17.83
CA TYR A 63 -17.77 -1.04 -18.78
C TYR A 63 -18.18 -2.47 -19.18
N PRO A 64 -19.15 -2.58 -20.10
CA PRO A 64 -19.75 -3.87 -20.45
C PRO A 64 -18.78 -4.85 -21.12
N SER A 65 -17.72 -4.36 -21.77
CA SER A 65 -16.75 -5.22 -22.47
C SER A 65 -15.75 -5.91 -21.55
N ALA A 66 -15.66 -5.54 -20.26
CA ALA A 66 -14.72 -6.19 -19.36
C ALA A 66 -15.15 -7.60 -19.00
N LYS A 67 -14.17 -8.50 -19.06
CA LYS A 67 -14.30 -9.91 -18.68
C LYS A 67 -13.48 -10.26 -17.45
N TYR A 68 -12.42 -9.50 -17.21
CA TYR A 68 -11.45 -9.74 -16.15
C TYR A 68 -11.17 -8.48 -15.34
N THR A 69 -10.67 -8.68 -14.13
CA THR A 69 -10.18 -7.62 -13.25
C THR A 69 -8.85 -8.00 -12.64
N CYS A 70 -7.92 -7.04 -12.62
CA CYS A 70 -6.67 -7.16 -11.88
C CYS A 70 -6.85 -6.53 -10.50
N LYS A 71 -6.88 -7.36 -9.44
CA LYS A 71 -7.04 -6.85 -8.06
C LYS A 71 -5.83 -6.08 -7.55
N LEU A 72 -4.65 -6.32 -8.12
CA LEU A 72 -3.42 -5.59 -7.79
C LEU A 72 -3.46 -4.15 -8.31
N CYS A 73 -3.88 -3.99 -9.56
CA CYS A 73 -3.83 -2.70 -10.25
C CYS A 73 -5.16 -1.94 -10.22
N ASP A 74 -6.25 -2.62 -9.83
CA ASP A 74 -7.62 -2.09 -9.84
C ASP A 74 -8.02 -1.65 -11.27
N VAL A 75 -7.85 -2.58 -12.22
CA VAL A 75 -8.05 -2.35 -13.66
C VAL A 75 -8.98 -3.43 -14.22
N LEU A 76 -9.94 -3.00 -15.04
CA LEU A 76 -10.84 -3.87 -15.81
C LEU A 76 -10.21 -4.21 -17.17
N ILE A 77 -10.40 -5.44 -17.63
CA ILE A 77 -9.70 -6.00 -18.78
C ILE A 77 -10.69 -6.79 -19.65
N GLU A 78 -10.64 -6.59 -20.96
CA GLU A 78 -11.62 -7.14 -21.90
C GLU A 78 -11.37 -8.60 -22.30
N SER A 79 -10.13 -9.05 -22.29
CA SER A 79 -9.79 -10.40 -22.76
C SER A 79 -8.51 -10.96 -22.13
N VAL A 80 -8.30 -12.26 -22.30
CA VAL A 80 -7.07 -12.96 -21.89
C VAL A 80 -5.82 -12.34 -22.54
N ALA A 81 -5.90 -11.94 -23.81
CA ALA A 81 -4.77 -11.32 -24.50
C ALA A 81 -4.38 -9.97 -23.87
N PHE A 82 -5.37 -9.13 -23.55
CA PHE A 82 -5.13 -7.87 -22.83
C PHE A 82 -4.64 -8.11 -21.41
N ALA A 83 -5.08 -9.18 -20.74
CA ALA A 83 -4.56 -9.55 -19.42
C ALA A 83 -3.08 -9.89 -19.47
N HIS A 84 -2.64 -10.68 -20.45
CA HIS A 84 -1.22 -10.98 -20.64
C HIS A 84 -0.38 -9.74 -20.98
N LYS A 85 -0.93 -8.79 -21.75
CA LYS A 85 -0.27 -7.50 -21.99
C LYS A 85 -0.13 -6.71 -20.69
N HIS A 86 -1.20 -6.61 -19.91
CA HIS A 86 -1.22 -5.92 -18.61
C HIS A 86 -0.20 -6.48 -17.62
N ILE A 87 -0.11 -7.81 -17.48
CA ILE A 87 0.82 -8.46 -16.54
C ILE A 87 2.28 -8.14 -16.87
N LYS A 88 2.59 -7.90 -18.16
CA LYS A 88 3.94 -7.52 -18.60
C LYS A 88 4.29 -6.05 -18.32
N GLU A 89 3.30 -5.20 -18.00
CA GLU A 89 3.51 -3.78 -17.74
C GLU A 89 4.35 -3.55 -16.47
N LYS A 90 5.18 -2.50 -16.50
CA LYS A 90 6.05 -2.13 -15.36
C LYS A 90 5.25 -1.90 -14.07
N ARG A 91 4.07 -1.28 -14.18
CA ARG A 91 3.20 -1.01 -13.03
C ARG A 91 2.71 -2.30 -12.35
N HIS A 92 2.30 -3.29 -13.15
CA HIS A 92 1.83 -4.56 -12.64
C HIS A 92 2.95 -5.31 -11.93
N LYS A 93 4.10 -5.46 -12.61
CA LYS A 93 5.29 -6.13 -12.04
C LYS A 93 5.73 -5.50 -10.72
N LYS A 94 5.73 -4.16 -10.64
CA LYS A 94 6.02 -3.45 -9.40
C LYS A 94 5.01 -3.78 -8.30
N SER A 95 3.71 -3.73 -8.60
CA SER A 95 2.66 -4.01 -7.63
C SER A 95 2.69 -5.46 -7.13
N LEU A 96 3.04 -6.41 -8.01
CA LEU A 96 3.19 -7.82 -7.65
C LEU A 96 4.36 -8.03 -6.69
N LYS A 97 5.51 -7.40 -6.97
CA LYS A 97 6.67 -7.42 -6.07
C LYS A 97 6.35 -6.81 -4.70
N GLU A 98 5.70 -5.64 -4.69
CA GLU A 98 5.26 -4.98 -3.45
C GLU A 98 4.32 -5.86 -2.63
N LYS A 99 3.37 -6.56 -3.28
CA LYS A 99 2.49 -7.51 -2.58
C LYS A 99 3.26 -8.69 -1.98
N GLN A 100 4.24 -9.23 -2.70
CA GLN A 100 5.07 -10.32 -2.18
C GLN A 100 5.89 -9.86 -0.97
N GLU A 101 6.49 -8.67 -1.05
CA GLU A 101 7.22 -8.06 0.08
C GLU A 101 6.29 -7.84 1.29
N GLU A 102 5.08 -7.30 1.07
CA GLU A 102 4.06 -7.15 2.13
C GLU A 102 3.69 -8.49 2.76
N GLN A 103 3.47 -9.53 1.95
CA GLN A 103 3.16 -10.87 2.45
C GLN A 103 4.28 -11.42 3.35
N LEU A 104 5.54 -11.27 2.93
CA LEU A 104 6.69 -11.69 3.74
C LEU A 104 6.76 -10.94 5.06
N LEU A 105 6.54 -9.62 5.06
CA LEU A 105 6.52 -8.81 6.27
C LEU A 105 5.39 -9.20 7.22
N THR A 106 4.19 -9.44 6.70
CA THR A 106 3.02 -9.85 7.51
C THR A 106 3.12 -11.28 8.04
N ALA A 107 3.91 -12.13 7.38
CA ALA A 107 4.15 -13.51 7.78
C ALA A 107 5.35 -13.67 8.74
N LEU A 108 5.99 -12.56 9.15
CA LEU A 108 7.07 -12.61 10.13
C LEU A 108 6.57 -13.22 11.45
N PRO A 109 7.33 -14.15 12.06
CA PRO A 109 6.97 -14.70 13.37
C PRO A 109 7.04 -13.60 14.44
N PRO A 110 6.33 -13.78 15.57
CA PRO A 110 6.50 -12.88 16.71
C PRO A 110 7.95 -12.93 17.21
N PRO A 111 8.52 -11.79 17.64
CA PRO A 111 9.90 -11.73 18.12
C PRO A 111 10.08 -12.53 19.41
N THR A 112 11.26 -13.11 19.60
CA THR A 112 11.60 -13.82 20.84
C THR A 112 11.90 -12.85 21.98
N PRO A 113 11.77 -13.26 23.26
CA PRO A 113 12.09 -12.40 24.39
C PRO A 113 13.52 -11.82 24.33
N SER A 114 14.50 -12.61 23.91
CA SER A 114 15.88 -12.16 23.75
C SER A 114 16.05 -11.11 22.66
N GLN A 115 15.30 -11.22 21.55
CA GLN A 115 15.31 -10.19 20.50
C GLN A 115 14.71 -8.88 20.99
N ILE A 116 13.60 -8.95 21.72
CA ILE A 116 12.96 -7.76 22.32
C ILE A 116 13.91 -7.08 23.30
N GLN A 117 14.56 -7.85 24.18
CA GLN A 117 15.54 -7.32 25.13
C GLN A 117 16.73 -6.67 24.43
N ALA A 118 17.30 -7.32 23.41
CA ALA A 118 18.44 -6.77 22.67
C ALA A 118 18.08 -5.44 21.97
N ILE A 119 16.89 -5.34 21.37
CA ILE A 119 16.39 -4.09 20.79
C ILE A 119 16.18 -3.03 21.87
N GLY A 120 15.62 -3.40 23.03
CA GLY A 120 15.43 -2.50 24.16
C GLY A 120 16.74 -1.87 24.63
N VAL A 121 17.76 -2.70 24.88
CA VAL A 121 19.10 -2.24 25.26
C VAL A 121 19.71 -1.35 24.17
N ALA A 122 19.55 -1.71 22.90
CA ALA A 122 20.06 -0.88 21.79
C ALA A 122 19.41 0.52 21.76
N ILE A 123 18.10 0.61 22.04
CA ILE A 123 17.39 1.89 22.14
C ILE A 123 17.88 2.68 23.36
N GLU A 124 18.00 2.02 24.52
CA GLU A 124 18.51 2.66 25.75
C GLU A 124 19.89 3.26 25.55
N ASN A 125 20.80 2.53 24.88
CA ASN A 125 22.14 3.03 24.59
C ASN A 125 22.11 4.28 23.70
N VAL A 126 21.26 4.30 22.66
CA VAL A 126 21.09 5.49 21.80
C VAL A 126 20.55 6.68 22.59
N VAL A 127 19.62 6.44 23.52
CA VAL A 127 19.08 7.49 24.40
C VAL A 127 20.15 7.99 25.38
N GLN A 128 20.98 7.10 25.91
CA GLN A 128 22.06 7.51 26.83
C GLN A 128 23.16 8.30 26.11
N GLU A 129 23.51 7.93 24.88
CA GLU A 129 24.59 8.58 24.13
C GLU A 129 24.14 9.92 23.51
N PHE A 130 22.91 9.99 23.01
CA PHE A 130 22.43 11.14 22.21
C PHE A 130 21.21 11.86 22.81
N GLY A 131 20.61 11.31 23.86
CA GLY A 131 19.45 11.91 24.52
C GLY A 131 19.84 13.09 25.39
N LEU A 132 18.95 14.08 25.46
CA LEU A 132 19.12 15.19 26.38
C LEU A 132 18.79 14.74 27.79
N ASN A 133 19.72 14.96 28.70
CA ASN A 133 19.52 14.75 30.12
C ASN A 133 19.16 16.08 30.82
N ASN A 134 18.99 16.03 32.14
CA ASN A 134 18.61 17.21 32.92
C ASN A 134 19.72 18.28 32.97
N GLU A 135 20.99 17.88 32.90
CA GLU A 135 22.13 18.79 32.85
C GLU A 135 22.14 19.57 31.53
N ASP A 136 21.92 18.88 30.40
CA ASP A 136 21.76 19.53 29.10
C ASP A 136 20.60 20.53 29.10
N LEU A 137 19.50 20.21 29.79
CA LEU A 137 18.36 21.10 29.91
C LEU A 137 18.71 22.34 30.74
N GLU A 138 19.39 22.16 31.87
CA GLU A 138 19.81 23.26 32.74
C GLU A 138 20.78 24.19 32.03
N GLU A 139 21.76 23.65 31.30
CA GLU A 139 22.69 24.44 30.51
C GLU A 139 21.95 25.28 29.46
N ARG A 140 20.99 24.68 28.75
CA ARG A 140 20.16 25.38 27.76
C ARG A 140 19.29 26.47 28.38
N LEU A 141 18.75 26.22 29.57
CA LEU A 141 17.98 27.22 30.33
C LEU A 141 18.88 28.38 30.76
N ASN A 142 20.11 28.11 31.20
CA ASN A 142 21.06 29.14 31.55
C ASN A 142 21.43 30.00 30.34
N ILE A 143 21.73 29.37 29.19
CA ILE A 143 21.98 30.08 27.92
C ILE A 143 20.79 30.98 27.56
N LYS A 144 19.56 30.47 27.70
CA LYS A 144 18.35 31.25 27.46
C LYS A 144 18.30 32.48 28.37
N ILE A 145 18.50 32.31 29.67
CA ILE A 145 18.44 33.41 30.66
C ILE A 145 19.48 34.48 30.33
N VAL A 146 20.73 34.07 30.04
CA VAL A 146 21.81 35.00 29.67
C VAL A 146 21.44 35.78 28.40
N MET A 147 20.91 35.09 27.40
CA MET A 147 20.50 35.71 26.14
C MET A 147 19.33 36.69 26.34
N GLU A 148 18.30 36.30 27.11
CA GLU A 148 17.18 37.18 27.46
C GLU A 148 17.66 38.45 28.17
N ASN A 149 18.58 38.32 29.14
CA ASN A 149 19.13 39.47 29.87
C ASN A 149 19.87 40.43 28.94
N LEU A 150 20.68 39.92 28.02
CA LEU A 150 21.41 40.74 27.05
C LEU A 150 20.47 41.46 26.09
N LEU A 151 19.42 40.78 25.63
CA LEU A 151 18.40 41.37 24.76
C LEU A 151 17.65 42.48 25.48
N ARG A 152 17.21 42.27 26.73
CA ARG A 152 16.51 43.29 27.53
C ARG A 152 17.32 44.56 27.73
N GLN A 153 18.63 44.45 27.90
CA GLN A 153 19.53 45.61 28.05
C GLN A 153 19.62 46.45 26.76
N LYS A 154 19.59 45.81 25.59
CA LYS A 154 19.76 46.49 24.30
C LYS A 154 18.44 46.85 23.62
N LEU A 155 17.35 46.17 23.97
CA LEU A 155 16.02 46.29 23.38
C LEU A 155 14.95 46.28 24.49
N PRO A 156 14.78 47.39 25.23
CA PRO A 156 13.75 47.47 26.27
C PRO A 156 12.34 47.44 25.64
N GLY A 157 11.50 46.51 26.11
CA GLY A 157 10.12 46.33 25.63
C GLY A 157 9.84 45.03 24.85
N ILE A 158 10.87 44.20 24.66
CA ILE A 158 10.77 42.80 24.22
C ILE A 158 10.95 41.85 25.43
#